data_AF-A0A4Y3HT75-F1
#
_entry.id   AF-A0A4Y3HT75-F1
#
_cell.length_a   1.000
_cell.length_b   1.000
_cell.length_c   1.000
_cell.angle_alpha   90.00
_cell.angle_beta   90.00
_cell.angle_gamma   90.00
#
_symmetry.space_group_name_H-M   'P 1'
#
loop_
_entity.id
_entity.type
_entity.pdbx_description
1 polymer ?
#
loop_
_entity_poly.entity_id
_entity_poly.type
_entity_poly.pdbx_seq_one_letter_code
_entity_poly.pdbx_strand_id
1 'polypeptide(L)'
;MSNQASTTNVEHVHQQKNQWLLSQIDVDYPTRESVLGKACYLDLIEKSSEFSLQVNSFSGSTQVASNTDWLRADFHKLTVLFARFTASHSDIPEASREYLQEFLAQIILDDQGAHSLCIGFDGSEVVGVCIVSISSDTVLVSDLLLETNLTQDVEIATILDLFDNELNQVEQQCQVFAQVYDYV
;
A
#
# COMPACT_ATOMS: atom_id res chain seq x y z
N MET A 1 -5.29 -28.72 -0.24
CA MET A 1 -4.62 -28.24 -1.46
C MET A 1 -4.98 -26.79 -1.81
N SER A 2 -5.98 -26.17 -1.18
CA SER A 2 -6.41 -24.80 -1.50
C SER A 2 -5.45 -23.67 -1.07
N ASN A 3 -4.64 -23.84 -0.01
CA ASN A 3 -3.77 -22.76 0.48
C ASN A 3 -2.57 -22.43 -0.42
N GLN A 4 -2.08 -23.38 -1.25
CA GLN A 4 -0.92 -23.13 -2.12
C GLN A 4 -1.26 -22.27 -3.35
N ALA A 5 -2.49 -22.37 -3.86
CA ALA A 5 -2.93 -21.53 -4.97
C ALA A 5 -3.08 -20.07 -4.52
N SER A 6 -3.70 -19.87 -3.35
CA SER A 6 -3.87 -18.56 -2.71
C SER A 6 -2.55 -17.83 -2.43
N THR A 7 -1.53 -18.54 -1.91
CA THR A 7 -0.21 -17.94 -1.65
C THR A 7 0.52 -17.55 -2.94
N THR A 8 0.37 -18.33 -4.01
CA THR A 8 1.00 -18.02 -5.31
C THR A 8 0.39 -16.76 -5.93
N ASN A 9 -0.92 -16.54 -5.77
CA ASN A 9 -1.60 -15.39 -6.35
C ASN A 9 -1.25 -14.09 -5.62
N VAL A 10 -1.18 -14.07 -4.28
CA VAL A 10 -0.75 -12.87 -3.55
C VAL A 10 0.71 -12.51 -3.84
N GLU A 11 1.61 -13.49 -3.95
CA GLU A 11 3.00 -13.26 -4.35
C GLU A 11 3.08 -12.65 -5.75
N HIS A 12 2.24 -13.11 -6.69
CA HIS A 12 2.18 -12.56 -8.03
C HIS A 12 1.71 -11.09 -8.03
N VAL A 13 0.63 -10.77 -7.32
CA VAL A 13 0.12 -9.39 -7.19
C VAL A 13 1.16 -8.48 -6.53
N HIS A 14 1.85 -8.98 -5.48
CA HIS A 14 2.94 -8.24 -4.83
C HIS A 14 4.11 -7.97 -5.79
N GLN A 15 4.50 -8.96 -6.60
CA GLN A 15 5.55 -8.78 -7.62
C GLN A 15 5.14 -7.77 -8.69
N GLN A 16 3.90 -7.82 -9.18
CA GLN A 16 3.38 -6.85 -10.15
C GLN A 16 3.40 -5.43 -9.59
N LYS A 17 2.92 -5.24 -8.35
CA LYS A 17 2.98 -3.96 -7.64
C LYS A 17 4.41 -3.45 -7.51
N ASN A 18 5.35 -4.31 -7.11
CA ASN A 18 6.76 -3.92 -7.00
C ASN A 18 7.33 -3.54 -8.37
N GLN A 19 7.06 -4.32 -9.43
CA GLN A 19 7.50 -3.98 -10.77
C GLN A 19 6.93 -2.63 -11.24
N TRP A 20 5.64 -2.39 -11.01
CA TRP A 20 4.99 -1.11 -11.30
C TRP A 20 5.68 0.04 -10.56
N LEU A 21 5.88 -0.07 -9.24
CA LEU A 21 6.50 0.98 -8.45
C LEU A 21 7.96 1.24 -8.87
N LEU A 22 8.72 0.19 -9.15
CA LEU A 22 10.11 0.29 -9.59
C LEU A 22 10.26 0.85 -11.02
N SER A 23 9.21 0.75 -11.85
CA SER A 23 9.17 1.30 -13.20
C SER A 23 8.94 2.81 -13.24
N GLN A 24 8.50 3.41 -12.13
CA GLN A 24 8.24 4.86 -12.02
C GLN A 24 9.48 5.73 -12.31
N ILE A 25 10.67 5.15 -12.17
CA ILE A 25 11.94 5.83 -12.44
C ILE A 25 12.74 5.20 -13.59
N ASP A 26 12.10 4.32 -14.38
CA ASP A 26 12.70 3.71 -15.57
C ASP A 26 12.66 4.69 -16.76
N VAL A 27 13.45 5.76 -16.63
CA VAL A 27 13.61 6.83 -17.61
C VAL A 27 15.07 6.90 -18.04
N ASP A 28 15.36 7.54 -19.18
CA ASP A 28 16.72 7.60 -19.75
C ASP A 28 17.78 8.18 -18.79
N TYR A 29 17.38 9.06 -17.87
CA TYR A 29 18.27 9.74 -16.93
C TYR A 29 17.59 9.94 -15.56
N PRO A 30 17.50 8.90 -14.71
CA PRO A 30 16.94 9.06 -13.38
C PRO A 30 17.89 9.91 -12.51
N THR A 31 17.33 10.63 -11.54
CA THR A 31 18.16 11.36 -10.56
C THR A 31 18.91 10.35 -9.68
N ARG A 32 20.06 10.77 -9.15
CA ARG A 32 20.86 9.93 -8.26
C ARG A 32 20.06 9.58 -7.01
N GLU A 33 19.31 10.55 -6.49
CA GLU A 33 18.47 10.47 -5.31
C GLU A 33 17.37 9.42 -5.49
N SER A 34 16.69 9.41 -6.65
CA SER A 34 15.67 8.40 -6.96
C SER A 34 16.25 7.00 -7.10
N VAL A 35 17.46 6.84 -7.66
CA VAL A 35 18.15 5.54 -7.73
C VAL A 35 18.50 5.02 -6.33
N LEU A 36 19.00 5.90 -5.45
CA LEU A 36 19.27 5.56 -4.06
C LEU A 36 17.98 5.22 -3.30
N GLY A 37 16.91 5.98 -3.52
CA GLY A 37 15.60 5.73 -2.91
C GLY A 37 14.99 4.41 -3.33
N LYS A 38 15.14 4.04 -4.61
CA LYS A 38 14.78 2.70 -5.11
C LYS A 38 15.54 1.60 -4.37
N ALA A 39 16.84 1.77 -4.13
CA ALA A 39 17.61 0.79 -3.36
C ALA A 39 17.09 0.68 -1.90
N CYS A 40 16.81 1.82 -1.26
CA CYS A 40 16.21 1.82 0.09
C CYS A 40 14.85 1.11 0.13
N TYR A 41 14.03 1.30 -0.90
CA TYR A 41 12.75 0.61 -1.02
C TYR A 41 12.92 -0.90 -1.21
N LEU A 42 13.88 -1.33 -2.03
CA LEU A 42 14.22 -2.75 -2.20
C LEU A 42 14.65 -3.39 -0.88
N ASP A 43 15.47 -2.71 -0.09
CA ASP A 43 15.88 -3.20 1.24
C ASP A 43 14.68 -3.34 2.19
N LEU A 44 13.70 -2.43 2.12
CA LEU A 44 12.47 -2.49 2.92
C LEU A 44 11.61 -3.70 2.56
N ILE A 45 11.38 -3.95 1.28
CA ILE A 45 10.56 -5.10 0.85
C ILE A 45 11.25 -6.43 1.17
N GLU A 46 12.58 -6.50 1.13
CA GLU A 46 13.32 -7.72 1.52
C GLU A 46 13.15 -8.05 3.01
N LYS A 47 13.11 -7.02 3.87
CA LYS A 47 12.87 -7.19 5.31
C LYS A 47 11.45 -7.63 5.66
N SER A 48 10.49 -7.46 4.75
CA SER A 48 9.04 -7.54 5.02
C SER A 48 8.34 -8.53 4.08
N SER A 49 8.69 -9.81 4.20
CA SER A 49 8.19 -10.84 3.29
C SER A 49 6.87 -11.49 3.72
N GLU A 50 6.30 -11.09 4.85
CA GLU A 50 5.15 -11.80 5.44
C GLU A 50 3.81 -11.20 5.00
N PHE A 51 2.96 -12.04 4.42
CA PHE A 51 1.58 -11.72 4.07
C PHE A 51 0.63 -12.36 5.08
N SER A 52 -0.31 -11.56 5.60
CA SER A 52 -1.40 -12.06 6.43
C SER A 52 -2.68 -12.15 5.60
N LEU A 53 -3.26 -13.36 5.52
CA LEU A 53 -4.57 -13.56 4.92
C LEU A 53 -5.66 -12.95 5.82
N GLN A 54 -6.41 -12.01 5.28
CA GLN A 54 -7.52 -11.36 5.98
C GLN A 54 -8.81 -12.14 5.69
N VAL A 55 -9.07 -13.15 6.53
CA VAL A 55 -10.13 -14.17 6.29
C VAL A 55 -11.56 -13.59 6.38
N ASN A 56 -11.75 -12.42 7.01
CA ASN A 56 -13.08 -11.97 7.44
C ASN A 56 -13.56 -10.61 6.90
N SER A 57 -12.79 -9.88 6.10
CA SER A 57 -13.13 -8.47 5.82
C SER A 57 -14.28 -8.26 4.83
N PHE A 58 -14.76 -9.29 4.12
CA PHE A 58 -15.82 -9.15 3.12
C PHE A 58 -17.24 -9.38 3.64
N SER A 59 -17.40 -9.85 4.88
CA SER A 59 -18.71 -10.25 5.41
C SER A 59 -19.09 -9.48 6.65
N GLY A 60 -19.56 -8.24 6.44
CA GLY A 60 -20.58 -7.56 7.22
C GLY A 60 -20.42 -7.51 8.75
N SER A 61 -20.36 -6.28 9.26
CA SER A 61 -20.65 -5.92 10.66
C SER A 61 -19.60 -6.35 11.68
N THR A 62 -18.61 -5.48 11.89
CA THR A 62 -18.37 -4.96 13.23
C THR A 62 -18.09 -3.47 13.13
N GLN A 63 -19.08 -2.65 13.52
CA GLN A 63 -18.99 -1.18 13.56
C GLN A 63 -17.99 -0.72 14.63
N VAL A 64 -16.69 -0.97 14.43
CA VAL A 64 -15.70 -0.07 14.99
C VAL A 64 -15.53 0.99 13.93
N ALA A 65 -16.23 2.11 14.10
CA ALA A 65 -16.03 3.25 13.22
C ALA A 65 -14.58 3.68 13.38
N SER A 66 -13.79 3.53 12.32
CA SER A 66 -12.52 4.22 12.25
C SER A 66 -12.81 5.72 12.31
N ASN A 67 -12.00 6.47 13.04
CA ASN A 67 -12.00 7.92 12.96
C ASN A 67 -11.12 8.42 11.80
N THR A 68 -10.51 7.49 11.06
CA THR A 68 -9.63 7.77 9.94
C THR A 68 -10.43 7.93 8.66
N ASP A 69 -10.31 9.10 8.04
CA ASP A 69 -10.81 9.35 6.69
C ASP A 69 -9.76 8.88 5.68
N TRP A 70 -9.99 7.72 5.08
CA TRP A 70 -9.12 7.20 4.01
C TRP A 70 -9.50 7.79 2.65
N LEU A 71 -8.48 8.20 1.88
CA LEU A 71 -8.62 8.77 0.55
C LEU A 71 -7.68 8.08 -0.42
N ARG A 72 -8.16 7.83 -1.65
CA ARG A 72 -7.31 7.43 -2.77
C ARG A 72 -6.54 8.66 -3.29
N ALA A 73 -5.25 8.51 -3.52
CA ALA A 73 -4.47 9.54 -4.18
C ALA A 73 -4.94 9.73 -5.62
N ASP A 74 -5.30 10.95 -5.97
CA ASP A 74 -5.77 11.38 -7.30
C ASP A 74 -4.98 12.59 -7.83
N PHE A 75 -4.23 13.28 -6.97
CA PHE A 75 -3.33 14.37 -7.36
C PHE A 75 -1.97 14.28 -6.65
N HIS A 76 -0.98 14.93 -7.26
CA HIS A 76 0.43 14.87 -6.85
C HIS A 76 0.68 15.17 -5.36
N LYS A 77 -0.05 16.13 -4.76
CA LYS A 77 0.12 16.45 -3.34
C LYS A 77 -0.21 15.27 -2.41
N LEU A 78 -1.17 14.40 -2.75
CA LEU A 78 -1.42 13.18 -1.97
C LEU A 78 -0.28 12.17 -2.13
N THR A 79 0.30 12.04 -3.33
CA THR A 79 1.51 11.24 -3.55
C THR A 79 2.69 11.75 -2.72
N VAL A 80 2.86 13.07 -2.60
CA VAL A 80 3.92 13.66 -1.76
C VAL A 80 3.67 13.37 -0.28
N LEU A 81 2.42 13.44 0.19
CA LEU A 81 2.07 13.07 1.56
C LEU A 81 2.33 11.59 1.84
N PHE A 82 1.95 10.73 0.89
CA PHE A 82 2.27 9.30 0.93
C PHE A 82 3.78 9.09 1.06
N ALA A 83 4.57 9.64 0.14
CA ALA A 83 6.03 9.50 0.12
C ALA A 83 6.68 9.97 1.43
N ARG A 84 6.24 11.12 1.95
CA ARG A 84 6.76 11.69 3.20
C ARG A 84 6.43 10.82 4.40
N PHE A 85 5.18 10.36 4.50
CA PHE A 85 4.75 9.53 5.62
C PHE A 85 5.46 8.19 5.59
N THR A 86 5.53 7.52 4.44
CA THR A 86 6.28 6.27 4.27
C THR A 86 7.74 6.45 4.68
N ALA A 87 8.43 7.47 4.17
CA ALA A 87 9.84 7.69 4.49
C ALA A 87 10.09 8.01 5.97
N SER A 88 9.16 8.71 6.63
CA SER A 88 9.32 9.09 8.04
C SER A 88 9.11 7.91 9.00
N HIS A 89 8.23 6.98 8.64
CA HIS A 89 7.79 5.88 9.51
C HIS A 89 8.35 4.50 9.12
N SER A 90 9.15 4.41 8.06
CA SER A 90 9.84 3.19 7.68
C SER A 90 11.10 2.95 8.51
N ASP A 91 11.44 1.67 8.75
CA ASP A 91 12.71 1.23 9.37
C ASP A 91 13.92 1.42 8.43
N ILE A 92 14.28 2.69 8.21
CA ILE A 92 15.45 3.09 7.41
C ILE A 92 16.30 4.15 8.14
N PRO A 93 17.60 4.23 7.82
CA PRO A 93 18.45 5.29 8.33
C PRO A 93 17.91 6.68 8.00
N GLU A 94 18.06 7.63 8.93
CA GLU A 94 17.58 9.02 8.76
C GLU A 94 18.09 9.66 7.46
N ALA A 95 19.38 9.47 7.15
CA ALA A 95 20.01 9.97 5.92
C ALA A 95 19.45 9.35 4.63
N SER A 96 18.70 8.24 4.72
CA SER A 96 18.06 7.56 3.59
C SER A 96 16.59 7.97 3.40
N ARG A 97 16.00 8.69 4.36
CA ARG A 97 14.59 9.11 4.30
C ARG A 97 14.33 10.05 3.14
N GLU A 98 15.23 11.01 2.91
CA GLU A 98 15.14 11.93 1.77
C GLU A 98 15.16 11.16 0.44
N TYR A 99 16.04 10.16 0.30
CA TYR A 99 16.09 9.36 -0.92
C TYR A 99 14.82 8.55 -1.14
N LEU A 100 14.30 7.89 -0.10
CA LEU A 100 13.05 7.13 -0.21
C LEU A 100 11.87 8.05 -0.55
N GLN A 101 11.79 9.22 0.08
CA GLN A 101 10.76 10.21 -0.22
C GLN A 101 10.85 10.67 -1.68
N GLU A 102 12.04 11.01 -2.17
CA GLU A 102 12.23 11.43 -3.56
C GLU A 102 11.85 10.33 -4.56
N PHE A 103 12.15 9.06 -4.26
CA PHE A 103 11.71 7.94 -5.09
C PHE A 103 10.19 7.80 -5.13
N LEU A 104 9.52 7.78 -3.98
CA LEU A 104 8.06 7.62 -3.89
C LEU A 104 7.29 8.84 -4.41
N ALA A 105 7.87 10.04 -4.34
CA ALA A 105 7.24 11.25 -4.86
C ALA A 105 7.14 11.26 -6.40
N GLN A 106 7.92 10.42 -7.10
CA GLN A 106 7.83 10.25 -8.56
C GLN A 106 6.68 9.35 -9.01
N ILE A 107 5.92 8.74 -8.09
CA ILE A 107 4.81 7.86 -8.48
C ILE A 107 3.78 8.64 -9.28
N ILE A 108 3.56 8.19 -10.52
CA ILE A 108 2.48 8.62 -11.39
C ILE A 108 1.39 7.56 -11.32
N LEU A 109 0.19 8.01 -10.96
CA LEU A 109 -0.98 7.16 -10.84
C LEU A 109 -1.69 7.08 -12.20
N ASP A 110 -2.14 5.87 -12.52
CA ASP A 110 -3.03 5.62 -13.64
C ASP A 110 -4.44 5.39 -13.07
N ASP A 111 -5.41 6.18 -13.50
CA ASP A 111 -6.80 6.07 -13.07
C ASP A 111 -7.40 4.69 -13.34
N GLN A 112 -6.87 3.98 -14.35
CA GLN A 112 -7.27 2.62 -14.75
C GLN A 112 -6.28 1.55 -14.29
N GLY A 113 -5.25 1.93 -13.52
CA GLY A 113 -4.22 1.04 -13.03
C GLY A 113 -4.73 0.09 -11.94
N ALA A 114 -4.10 -1.08 -11.82
CA ALA A 114 -4.40 -2.06 -10.78
C ALA A 114 -3.92 -1.66 -9.38
N HIS A 115 -3.16 -0.55 -9.26
CA HIS A 115 -2.51 -0.10 -8.03
C HIS A 115 -2.98 1.31 -7.65
N SER A 116 -3.34 1.49 -6.39
CA SER A 116 -3.83 2.74 -5.83
C SER A 116 -3.09 3.07 -4.55
N LEU A 117 -2.68 4.33 -4.37
CA LEU A 117 -2.18 4.80 -3.08
C LEU A 117 -3.36 5.27 -2.24
N CYS A 118 -3.37 4.87 -0.98
CA CYS A 118 -4.37 5.32 -0.01
C CYS A 118 -3.68 6.04 1.15
N ILE A 119 -4.27 7.15 1.57
CA ILE A 119 -3.79 7.98 2.68
C ILE A 119 -4.93 8.14 3.68
N GLY A 120 -4.67 7.81 4.94
CA GLY A 120 -5.59 7.95 6.05
C GLY A 120 -5.33 9.24 6.82
N PHE A 121 -6.40 9.97 7.13
CA PHE A 121 -6.34 11.22 7.88
C PHE A 121 -7.13 11.15 9.19
N ASP A 122 -6.55 11.66 10.27
CA ASP A 122 -7.31 12.08 11.46
C ASP A 122 -7.41 13.60 11.44
N GLY A 123 -8.55 14.10 10.96
CA GLY A 123 -8.75 15.51 10.68
C GLY A 123 -7.84 16.04 9.55
N SER A 124 -6.75 16.72 9.91
CA SER A 124 -5.79 17.28 8.94
C SER A 124 -4.43 16.57 8.92
N GLU A 125 -4.21 15.66 9.87
CA GLU A 125 -2.94 14.95 10.01
C GLU A 125 -3.01 13.60 9.29
N VAL A 126 -1.93 13.23 8.62
CA VAL A 126 -1.80 11.90 8.01
C VAL A 126 -1.46 10.91 9.10
N VAL A 127 -2.27 9.88 9.27
CA VAL A 127 -2.11 8.84 10.31
C VAL A 127 -1.84 7.45 9.74
N GLY A 128 -1.92 7.30 8.41
CA GLY A 128 -1.63 6.03 7.77
C GLY A 128 -1.52 6.14 6.26
N VAL A 129 -0.82 5.18 5.67
CA VAL A 129 -0.69 5.03 4.21
C VAL A 129 -0.66 3.56 3.83
N CYS A 130 -1.11 3.25 2.62
CA CYS A 130 -0.90 1.94 2.01
C CYS A 130 -1.00 1.99 0.48
N ILE A 131 -0.63 0.87 -0.15
CA ILE A 131 -0.85 0.61 -1.57
C ILE A 131 -1.86 -0.53 -1.69
N VAL A 132 -3.00 -0.26 -2.31
CA VAL A 132 -4.02 -1.27 -2.62
C VAL A 132 -3.82 -1.74 -4.05
N SER A 133 -3.67 -3.05 -4.22
CA SER A 133 -3.56 -3.71 -5.51
C SER A 133 -4.73 -4.65 -5.72
N ILE A 134 -5.49 -4.45 -6.80
CA ILE A 134 -6.67 -5.27 -7.12
C ILE A 134 -6.39 -6.07 -8.39
N SER A 135 -6.56 -7.39 -8.28
CA SER A 135 -6.54 -8.33 -9.39
C SER A 135 -7.90 -9.06 -9.47
N SER A 136 -8.06 -9.95 -10.45
CA SER A 136 -9.31 -10.67 -10.71
C SER A 136 -9.77 -11.59 -9.59
N ASP A 137 -8.90 -12.01 -8.68
CA ASP A 137 -9.21 -12.96 -7.61
C ASP A 137 -8.55 -12.62 -6.26
N THR A 138 -7.74 -11.56 -6.23
CA THR A 138 -6.89 -11.21 -5.10
C THR A 138 -6.86 -9.70 -4.91
N VAL A 139 -7.05 -9.26 -3.67
CA VAL A 139 -6.79 -7.89 -3.22
C VAL A 139 -5.63 -7.92 -2.25
N LEU A 140 -4.65 -7.06 -2.48
CA LEU A 140 -3.49 -6.90 -1.62
C LEU A 140 -3.44 -5.47 -1.10
N VAL A 141 -3.57 -5.32 0.23
CA VAL A 141 -3.23 -4.09 0.95
C VAL A 141 -1.78 -4.21 1.38
N SER A 142 -0.89 -3.66 0.57
CA SER A 142 0.57 -3.69 0.77
C SER A 142 1.09 -2.35 1.28
N ASP A 143 2.34 -2.32 1.75
CA ASP A 143 2.98 -1.07 2.18
C ASP A 143 2.17 -0.33 3.26
N LEU A 144 1.42 -1.10 4.07
CA LEU A 144 0.56 -0.55 5.12
C LEU A 144 1.43 -0.09 6.30
N LEU A 145 1.42 1.22 6.52
CA LEU A 145 2.00 1.89 7.67
C LEU A 145 0.88 2.66 8.38
N LEU A 146 0.74 2.45 9.68
CA LEU A 146 -0.29 3.07 10.51
C LEU A 146 0.38 3.65 11.76
N GLU A 147 -0.13 4.78 12.25
CA GLU A 147 0.23 5.25 13.59
C GLU A 147 -0.17 4.22 14.66
N THR A 148 0.63 4.15 15.74
CA THR A 148 0.52 3.14 16.80
C THR A 148 -0.81 3.08 17.56
N ASN A 149 -1.65 4.12 17.44
CA ASN A 149 -2.97 4.21 18.05
C ASN A 149 -4.08 3.56 17.19
N LEU A 150 -3.80 3.19 15.94
CA LEU A 150 -4.78 2.62 15.02
C LEU A 150 -4.82 1.09 15.10
N THR A 151 -6.01 0.52 14.87
CA THR A 151 -6.19 -0.93 14.84
C THR A 151 -6.17 -1.42 13.40
N GLN A 152 -5.14 -2.19 13.05
CA GLN A 152 -4.91 -2.68 11.69
C GLN A 152 -6.15 -3.28 11.02
N ASP A 153 -6.87 -4.18 11.68
CA ASP A 153 -8.03 -4.86 11.09
C ASP A 153 -9.17 -3.89 10.76
N VAL A 154 -9.36 -2.85 11.57
CA VAL A 154 -10.38 -1.82 11.37
C VAL A 154 -10.00 -0.91 10.21
N GLU A 155 -8.73 -0.51 10.13
CA GLU A 155 -8.24 0.33 9.04
C GLU A 155 -8.27 -0.42 7.70
N ILE A 156 -7.86 -1.69 7.67
CA ILE A 156 -7.95 -2.53 6.46
C ILE A 156 -9.40 -2.63 5.98
N ALA A 157 -10.36 -2.87 6.87
CA ALA A 157 -11.77 -2.91 6.48
C ALA A 157 -12.23 -1.57 5.87
N THR A 158 -11.88 -0.46 6.52
CA THR A 158 -12.23 0.90 6.06
C THR A 158 -11.58 1.22 4.70
N ILE A 159 -10.33 0.80 4.48
CA ILE A 159 -9.64 0.94 3.20
C ILE A 159 -10.37 0.15 2.10
N LEU A 160 -10.82 -1.07 2.39
CA LEU A 160 -11.51 -1.91 1.40
C LEU A 160 -12.87 -1.34 1.01
N ASP A 161 -13.60 -0.74 1.95
CA ASP A 161 -14.88 -0.06 1.67
C ASP A 161 -14.72 1.05 0.60
N LEU A 162 -13.53 1.68 0.48
CA LEU A 162 -13.25 2.65 -0.59
C LEU A 162 -13.30 2.05 -1.99
N PHE A 163 -13.02 0.75 -2.11
CA PHE A 163 -12.96 0.03 -3.37
C PHE A 163 -14.18 -0.87 -3.57
N ASP A 164 -15.24 -0.70 -2.78
CA ASP A 164 -16.45 -1.52 -2.87
C ASP A 164 -16.99 -1.63 -4.30
N ASN A 165 -16.93 -0.55 -5.09
CA ASN A 165 -17.42 -0.58 -6.47
C ASN A 165 -16.57 -1.48 -7.38
N GLU A 166 -15.25 -1.39 -7.27
CA GLU A 166 -14.28 -2.23 -7.99
C GLU A 166 -14.40 -3.69 -7.54
N LEU A 167 -14.51 -3.91 -6.23
CA LEU A 167 -14.61 -5.24 -5.63
C LEU A 167 -15.93 -5.94 -5.97
N ASN A 168 -17.04 -5.19 -6.07
CA ASN A 168 -18.33 -5.74 -6.49
C ASN A 168 -18.38 -6.11 -8.00
N GLN A 169 -17.49 -5.55 -8.83
CA GLN A 169 -17.38 -5.91 -10.25
C GLN A 169 -16.56 -7.18 -10.46
N VAL A 170 -15.75 -7.59 -9.49
CA VAL A 170 -15.00 -8.84 -9.52
C VAL A 170 -15.95 -9.98 -9.10
N GLU A 171 -16.53 -10.69 -10.08
CA GLU A 171 -17.61 -11.69 -9.90
C GLU A 171 -17.27 -12.96 -9.07
N GLN A 172 -16.19 -13.00 -8.28
CA GLN A 172 -15.81 -14.16 -7.45
C GLN A 172 -15.35 -13.76 -6.04
N GLN A 173 -15.38 -14.73 -5.10
CA GLN A 173 -14.85 -14.61 -3.74
C GLN A 173 -13.38 -14.16 -3.76
N CYS A 174 -13.17 -12.85 -3.76
CA CYS A 174 -11.85 -12.24 -3.80
C CYS A 174 -11.17 -12.42 -2.44
N GLN A 175 -9.94 -12.95 -2.45
CA GLN A 175 -9.18 -13.13 -1.22
C GLN A 175 -8.42 -11.84 -0.89
N VAL A 176 -8.57 -11.37 0.35
CA VAL A 176 -7.89 -10.17 0.82
C VAL A 176 -6.63 -10.57 1.59
N PHE A 177 -5.51 -9.96 1.23
CA PHE A 177 -4.24 -10.09 1.91
C PHE A 177 -3.75 -8.73 2.35
N ALA A 178 -3.02 -8.70 3.48
CA ALA A 178 -2.35 -7.52 3.95
C ALA A 178 -0.87 -7.78 4.21
N GLN A 179 -0.02 -6.84 3.81
CA GLN A 179 1.39 -6.77 4.15
C GLN A 179 1.60 -5.48 4.93
N VAL A 180 1.97 -5.64 6.20
CA VAL A 180 2.05 -4.54 7.15
C VAL A 180 3.49 -4.37 7.57
N TYR A 181 3.91 -3.11 7.60
CA TYR A 181 5.22 -2.72 8.09
C TYR A 181 5.10 -2.31 9.54
N ASP A 182 6.01 -2.81 10.37
CA ASP A 182 6.13 -2.33 11.74
C ASP A 182 6.54 -0.85 11.72
N TYR A 183 5.81 -0.05 12.49
CA TYR A 183 6.07 1.37 12.68
C TYR A 183 7.36 1.56 13.50
N VAL A 184 8.23 2.50 13.08
CA VAL A 184 9.48 2.86 13.79
C VAL A 184 9.47 4.28 14.33
#